data_AF-A0A954HC15-F1
#
_entry.id   AF-A0A954HC15-F1
#
_cell.length_a   1.000
_cell.length_b   1.000
_cell.length_c   1.000
_cell.angle_alpha   90.00
_cell.angle_beta   90.00
_cell.angle_gamma   90.00
#
_symmetry.space_group_name_H-M   'P 1'
#
loop_
_entity.id
_entity.type
_entity.pdbx_description
1 polymer ?
#
loop_
_entity_poly.entity_id
_entity_poly.type
_entity_poly.pdbx_seq_one_letter_code
_entity_poly.pdbx_strand_id
1 'polypeptide(L)'
;MAVARADDRSALWNRTSLKLWQYFVIAVGALAPMSLGLLLAYLLGSILPADESGMALYDKMTWAWSVPFLAFMPLVPGVFEELLFRGYIQSRLAKRWSPWAAIVMTSLMFGVMHVVPHVIIFAFVLGLWLGYVAHRTNSVFPSIVCHATINFIWNLRRVGIKFFQWPEIPPLWFNVALAAAILGCFLWSCWILKSLPGSPTTESNVEFAD
;
A
#
# COMPACT_ATOMS: atom_id res chain seq x y z
N MET A 1 -20.21 -29.05 -24.60
CA MET A 1 -18.93 -29.37 -23.91
C MET A 1 -17.96 -28.24 -24.20
N ALA A 2 -17.95 -27.19 -23.37
CA ALA A 2 -16.99 -26.09 -23.49
C ALA A 2 -16.04 -26.21 -22.30
N VAL A 3 -14.83 -26.68 -22.57
CA VAL A 3 -13.74 -26.73 -21.60
C VAL A 3 -13.44 -25.29 -21.21
N ALA A 4 -13.80 -24.90 -19.98
CA ALA A 4 -13.30 -23.67 -19.37
C ALA A 4 -11.77 -23.72 -19.46
N ARG A 5 -11.18 -22.83 -20.26
CA ARG A 5 -9.72 -22.73 -20.41
C ARG A 5 -9.12 -22.48 -19.04
N ALA A 6 -8.49 -23.51 -18.50
CA ALA A 6 -7.60 -23.44 -17.37
C ALA A 6 -6.27 -22.85 -17.83
N ASP A 7 -6.21 -21.55 -18.13
CA ASP A 7 -4.94 -20.82 -18.27
C ASP A 7 -5.20 -19.32 -18.32
N ASP A 8 -5.11 -18.66 -17.16
CA ASP A 8 -4.73 -17.24 -17.11
C ASP A 8 -4.26 -16.82 -15.70
N ARG A 9 -3.56 -17.72 -14.98
CA ARG A 9 -3.11 -17.43 -13.62
C ARG A 9 -1.93 -16.45 -13.57
N SER A 10 -1.24 -16.26 -14.70
CA SER A 10 -0.17 -15.27 -14.90
C SER A 10 -0.68 -13.82 -15.00
N ALA A 11 -2.00 -13.61 -15.07
CA ALA A 11 -2.55 -12.38 -15.60
C ALA A 11 -2.95 -11.31 -14.59
N LEU A 12 -2.84 -11.55 -13.28
CA LEU A 12 -3.04 -10.48 -12.28
C LEU A 12 -1.75 -9.70 -11.99
N TRP A 13 -0.60 -10.16 -12.49
CA TRP A 13 0.72 -9.60 -12.15
C TRP A 13 1.06 -8.31 -12.89
N ASN A 14 0.69 -8.15 -14.17
CA ASN A 14 1.10 -6.99 -14.96
C ASN A 14 0.11 -6.62 -16.08
N ARG A 15 -1.15 -6.38 -15.72
CA ARG A 15 -2.21 -5.95 -16.65
C ARG A 15 -2.30 -4.43 -16.83
N THR A 16 -1.30 -3.69 -16.38
CA THR A 16 -1.42 -2.22 -16.36
C THR A 16 -0.95 -1.61 -17.68
N SER A 17 -1.68 -0.62 -18.17
CA SER A 17 -1.22 0.30 -19.22
C SER A 17 -0.41 1.49 -18.65
N LEU A 18 -0.01 1.40 -17.38
CA LEU A 18 0.68 2.49 -16.69
C LEU A 18 2.09 2.68 -17.23
N LYS A 19 2.43 3.93 -17.53
CA LYS A 19 3.80 4.36 -17.86
C LYS A 19 4.63 4.45 -16.57
N LEU A 20 5.95 4.33 -16.70
CA LEU A 20 6.88 4.38 -15.56
C LEU A 20 6.69 5.62 -14.67
N TRP A 21 6.47 6.80 -15.25
CA TRP A 21 6.23 8.02 -14.47
C TRP A 21 4.92 7.98 -13.67
N GLN A 22 3.91 7.25 -14.13
CA GLN A 22 2.65 7.08 -13.39
C GLN A 22 2.85 6.21 -12.17
N TYR A 23 3.68 5.15 -12.28
CA TYR A 23 4.10 4.35 -11.12
C TYR A 23 4.77 5.23 -10.06
N PHE A 24 5.69 6.09 -10.48
CA PHE A 24 6.36 7.02 -9.57
C PHE A 24 5.37 7.95 -8.86
N VAL A 25 4.48 8.60 -9.61
CA VAL A 25 3.46 9.51 -9.04
C VAL A 25 2.56 8.78 -8.04
N ILE A 26 2.09 7.56 -8.39
CA ILE A 26 1.24 6.73 -7.52
C ILE A 26 1.98 6.29 -6.25
N ALA A 27 3.24 5.90 -6.37
CA ALA A 27 4.07 5.49 -5.24
C ALA A 27 4.35 6.64 -4.27
N VAL A 28 4.70 7.83 -4.78
CA VAL A 28 4.88 9.03 -3.94
C VAL A 28 3.55 9.50 -3.36
N GLY A 29 2.46 9.43 -4.15
CA GLY A 29 1.12 9.74 -3.69
C GLY A 29 0.65 8.84 -2.54
N ALA A 30 1.10 7.59 -2.49
CA ALA A 30 0.81 6.66 -1.39
C ALA A 30 1.39 7.11 -0.03
N LEU A 31 2.30 8.09 -0.01
CA LEU A 31 2.79 8.69 1.24
C LEU A 31 1.73 9.57 1.93
N ALA A 32 0.70 10.02 1.22
CA ALA A 32 -0.41 10.77 1.82
C ALA A 32 -1.25 9.89 2.77
N PRO A 33 -1.80 8.72 2.34
CA PRO A 33 -2.51 7.82 3.25
C PRO A 33 -1.58 7.24 4.33
N MET A 34 -0.28 7.05 4.04
CA MET A 34 0.71 6.73 5.07
C MET A 34 0.77 7.80 6.16
N SER A 35 0.90 9.08 5.77
CA SER A 35 0.98 10.21 6.70
C SER A 35 -0.28 10.36 7.54
N LEU A 36 -1.46 10.19 6.92
CA LEU A 36 -2.74 10.17 7.62
C LEU A 36 -2.83 9.00 8.61
N GLY A 37 -2.47 7.78 8.18
CA GLY A 37 -2.46 6.60 9.03
C GLY A 37 -1.52 6.76 10.23
N LEU A 38 -0.35 7.36 10.05
CA LEU A 38 0.61 7.63 11.12
C LEU A 38 0.11 8.70 12.09
N LEU A 39 -0.54 9.75 11.60
CA LEU A 39 -1.19 10.75 12.46
C LEU A 39 -2.28 10.10 13.32
N LEU A 40 -3.14 9.27 12.72
CA LEU A 40 -4.18 8.56 13.45
C LEU A 40 -3.61 7.55 14.46
N ALA A 41 -2.55 6.84 14.08
CA ALA A 41 -1.83 5.94 14.98
C ALA A 41 -1.24 6.69 16.18
N TYR A 42 -0.65 7.87 15.95
CA TYR A 42 -0.13 8.73 17.01
C TYR A 42 -1.23 9.22 17.96
N LEU A 43 -2.35 9.70 17.41
CA LEU A 43 -3.50 10.14 18.20
C LEU A 43 -4.14 9.00 19.00
N LEU A 44 -4.10 7.76 18.48
CA LEU A 44 -4.58 6.59 19.21
C LEU A 44 -3.59 6.15 20.30
N GLY A 45 -2.29 6.21 20.01
CA GLY A 45 -1.22 5.89 20.96
C GLY A 45 -1.05 6.90 22.10
N SER A 46 -1.66 8.08 22.02
CA SER A 46 -1.75 8.99 23.18
C SER A 46 -2.82 8.59 24.20
N ILE A 47 -3.69 7.63 23.84
CA ILE A 47 -4.80 7.14 24.66
C ILE A 47 -4.58 5.67 25.06
N LEU A 48 -3.96 4.87 24.18
CA LEU A 48 -3.60 3.47 24.44
C LEU A 48 -2.10 3.34 24.76
N PRO A 49 -1.68 2.30 25.50
CA PRO A 49 -0.26 2.05 25.74
C PRO A 49 0.50 1.92 24.41
N ALA A 50 1.56 2.71 24.26
CA ALA A 50 2.46 2.58 23.13
C ALA A 50 3.24 1.27 23.26
N ASP A 51 3.21 0.44 22.21
CA ASP A 51 4.08 -0.73 22.08
C ASP A 51 5.35 -0.32 21.32
N GLU A 52 6.50 -0.45 21.98
CA GLU A 52 7.81 -0.12 21.41
C GLU A 52 8.48 -1.32 20.73
N SER A 53 7.82 -2.49 20.67
CA SER A 53 8.40 -3.71 20.11
C SER A 53 8.98 -3.55 18.70
N GLY A 54 8.31 -2.75 17.86
CA GLY A 54 8.77 -2.44 16.50
C GLY A 54 10.06 -1.60 16.44
N MET A 55 10.34 -0.82 17.48
CA MET A 55 11.55 0.02 17.56
C MET A 55 12.78 -0.78 18.00
N ALA A 56 12.58 -1.81 18.83
CA ALA A 56 13.65 -2.67 19.33
C ALA A 56 14.48 -3.33 18.21
N LEU A 57 13.89 -3.56 17.03
CA LEU A 57 14.59 -4.06 15.85
C LEU A 57 15.67 -3.08 15.38
N TYR A 58 15.34 -1.79 15.30
CA TYR A 58 16.27 -0.75 14.87
C TYR A 58 17.36 -0.51 15.91
N ASP A 59 17.04 -0.58 17.19
CA ASP A 59 18.01 -0.37 18.28
C ASP A 59 19.12 -1.44 18.28
N LYS A 60 18.76 -2.69 17.93
CA LYS A 60 19.72 -3.81 17.84
C LYS A 60 20.46 -3.88 16.50
N MET A 61 20.04 -3.12 15.48
CA MET A 61 20.63 -3.17 14.15
C MET A 61 22.07 -2.61 14.13
N THR A 62 23.01 -3.32 13.49
CA THR A 62 24.38 -2.83 13.27
C THR A 62 24.52 -2.21 11.87
N TRP A 63 25.59 -1.46 11.65
CA TRP A 63 25.87 -0.84 10.34
C TRP A 63 25.93 -1.87 9.21
N ALA A 64 26.60 -3.00 9.44
CA ALA A 64 26.76 -4.07 8.45
C ALA A 64 25.42 -4.64 7.97
N TRP A 65 24.41 -4.66 8.84
CA TRP A 65 23.07 -5.16 8.50
C TRP A 65 22.15 -4.10 7.88
N SER A 66 22.51 -2.81 7.92
CA SER A 66 21.63 -1.72 7.45
C SER A 66 21.33 -1.78 5.95
N VAL A 67 22.32 -2.10 5.11
CA VAL A 67 22.16 -2.21 3.66
C VAL A 67 21.27 -3.39 3.25
N PRO A 68 21.53 -4.64 3.68
CA PRO A 68 20.63 -5.75 3.35
C PRO A 68 19.23 -5.55 3.95
N PHE A 69 19.13 -4.94 5.15
CA PHE A 69 17.85 -4.58 5.73
C PHE A 69 17.05 -3.64 4.82
N LEU A 70 17.67 -2.57 4.30
CA LEU A 70 17.04 -1.62 3.38
C LEU A 70 16.64 -2.26 2.05
N ALA A 71 17.36 -3.28 1.59
CA ALA A 71 17.03 -3.97 0.33
C ALA A 71 15.86 -4.96 0.48
N PHE A 72 15.87 -5.79 1.53
CA PHE A 72 14.96 -6.95 1.60
C PHE A 72 13.70 -6.68 2.44
N MET A 73 13.80 -5.96 3.55
CA MET A 73 12.65 -5.74 4.44
C MET A 73 11.53 -4.89 3.83
N PRO A 74 11.78 -3.97 2.88
CA PRO A 74 10.70 -3.32 2.17
C PRO A 74 10.01 -4.20 1.13
N LEU A 75 10.78 -5.06 0.46
CA LEU A 75 10.33 -5.81 -0.71
C LEU A 75 9.63 -7.11 -0.31
N VAL A 76 10.25 -7.92 0.55
CA VAL A 76 9.79 -9.28 0.83
C VAL A 76 8.39 -9.26 1.48
N PRO A 77 8.17 -8.60 2.63
CA PRO A 77 6.83 -8.52 3.23
C PRO A 77 5.83 -7.86 2.29
N GLY A 78 6.20 -6.74 1.66
CA GLY A 78 5.32 -6.00 0.75
C GLY A 78 4.82 -6.87 -0.42
N VAL A 79 5.69 -7.68 -1.03
CA VAL A 79 5.29 -8.60 -2.11
C VAL A 79 4.33 -9.67 -1.58
N PHE A 80 4.70 -10.37 -0.50
CA PHE A 80 3.88 -11.48 0.01
C PHE A 80 2.52 -11.01 0.54
N GLU A 81 2.50 -9.90 1.27
CA GLU A 81 1.28 -9.31 1.80
C GLU A 81 0.37 -8.83 0.67
N GLU A 82 0.86 -8.08 -0.31
CA GLU A 82 0.01 -7.64 -1.42
C GLU A 82 -0.53 -8.81 -2.26
N LEU A 83 0.27 -9.86 -2.49
CA LEU A 83 -0.20 -11.06 -3.18
C LEU A 83 -1.32 -11.76 -2.40
N LEU A 84 -1.18 -11.90 -1.08
CA LEU A 84 -2.20 -12.52 -0.25
C LEU A 84 -3.46 -11.65 -0.16
N PHE A 85 -3.32 -10.40 0.25
CA PHE A 85 -4.46 -9.54 0.53
C PHE A 85 -5.14 -9.06 -0.76
N ARG A 86 -4.40 -8.56 -1.75
CA ARG A 86 -5.00 -7.93 -2.95
C ARG A 86 -5.18 -8.97 -4.05
N GLY A 87 -4.17 -9.81 -4.24
CA GLY A 87 -4.20 -10.88 -5.24
C GLY A 87 -5.19 -11.99 -4.91
N TYR A 88 -5.20 -12.50 -3.68
CA TYR A 88 -6.07 -13.62 -3.29
C TYR A 88 -7.35 -13.16 -2.60
N ILE A 89 -7.28 -12.53 -1.42
CA ILE A 89 -8.45 -12.25 -0.58
C ILE A 89 -9.40 -11.24 -1.25
N GLN A 90 -8.92 -10.05 -1.60
CA GLN A 90 -9.73 -8.99 -2.21
C GLN A 90 -10.36 -9.44 -3.52
N SER A 91 -9.57 -10.11 -4.38
CA SER A 91 -10.04 -10.63 -5.66
C SER A 91 -11.12 -11.71 -5.50
N ARG A 92 -11.09 -12.50 -4.42
CA ARG A 92 -12.16 -13.47 -4.10
C ARG A 92 -13.41 -12.79 -3.55
N LEU A 93 -13.25 -11.81 -2.67
CA LEU A 93 -14.36 -11.02 -2.14
C LEU A 93 -15.09 -10.23 -3.24
N ALA A 94 -14.34 -9.66 -4.17
CA ALA A 94 -14.89 -8.90 -5.30
C ALA A 94 -15.73 -9.75 -6.28
N LYS A 95 -15.65 -11.09 -6.23
CA LYS A 95 -16.54 -11.97 -7.01
C LYS A 95 -17.96 -12.06 -6.44
N ARG A 96 -18.15 -11.67 -5.17
CA ARG A 96 -19.43 -11.81 -4.45
C ARG A 96 -19.96 -10.50 -3.93
N TRP A 97 -19.09 -9.54 -3.64
CA TRP A 97 -19.43 -8.24 -3.06
C TRP A 97 -19.05 -7.11 -4.00
N SER A 98 -19.56 -5.90 -3.74
CA SER A 98 -19.15 -4.71 -4.47
C SER A 98 -17.64 -4.46 -4.31
N PRO A 99 -16.98 -3.82 -5.29
CA PRO A 99 -15.55 -3.56 -5.21
C PRO A 99 -15.13 -2.82 -3.93
N TRP A 100 -15.91 -1.83 -3.49
CA TRP A 100 -15.66 -1.10 -2.26
C TRP A 100 -15.79 -1.97 -1.01
N ALA A 101 -16.79 -2.85 -0.94
CA ALA A 101 -16.93 -3.78 0.18
C ALA A 101 -15.75 -4.76 0.25
N ALA A 102 -15.28 -5.25 -0.91
CA ALA A 102 -14.09 -6.11 -0.98
C ALA A 102 -12.82 -5.38 -0.52
N ILE A 103 -12.64 -4.11 -0.94
CA ILE A 103 -11.52 -3.27 -0.51
C ILE A 103 -11.57 -3.09 1.02
N VAL A 104 -12.68 -2.56 1.56
CA VAL A 104 -12.81 -2.26 2.99
C VAL A 104 -12.59 -3.49 3.86
N MET A 105 -13.20 -4.63 3.51
CA MET A 105 -13.06 -5.85 4.29
C MET A 105 -11.63 -6.39 4.26
N THR A 106 -10.99 -6.39 3.08
CA THR A 106 -9.59 -6.82 2.97
C THR A 106 -8.67 -5.90 3.74
N SER A 107 -8.88 -4.57 3.68
CA SER A 107 -8.09 -3.59 4.43
C SER A 107 -8.25 -3.78 5.94
N LEU A 108 -9.46 -4.14 6.41
CA LEU A 108 -9.70 -4.45 7.82
C LEU A 108 -8.93 -5.70 8.25
N MET A 109 -8.99 -6.78 7.46
CA MET A 109 -8.21 -8.00 7.72
C MET A 109 -6.70 -7.71 7.74
N PHE A 110 -6.23 -6.89 6.80
CA PHE A 110 -4.83 -6.45 6.74
C PHE A 110 -4.42 -5.67 7.99
N GLY A 111 -5.26 -4.74 8.44
CA GLY A 111 -5.05 -3.99 9.68
C GLY A 111 -4.95 -4.91 10.89
N VAL A 112 -5.94 -5.78 11.12
CA VAL A 112 -6.01 -6.65 12.31
C VAL A 112 -4.81 -7.60 12.41
N MET A 113 -4.25 -8.05 11.28
CA MET A 113 -3.06 -8.90 11.26
C MET A 113 -1.80 -8.23 11.83
N HIS A 114 -1.80 -6.91 11.99
CA HIS A 114 -0.67 -6.18 12.57
C HIS A 114 -0.63 -6.19 14.11
N VAL A 115 -1.60 -6.83 14.78
CA VAL A 115 -1.75 -7.15 16.23
C VAL A 115 -1.63 -6.00 17.25
N VAL A 116 -0.87 -4.95 16.93
CA VAL A 116 -0.61 -3.77 17.75
C VAL A 116 -1.67 -2.71 17.42
N PRO A 117 -2.49 -2.26 18.39
CA PRO A 117 -3.65 -1.40 18.12
C PRO A 117 -3.38 -0.15 17.28
N HIS A 118 -2.29 0.57 17.55
CA HIS A 118 -1.94 1.78 16.79
C HIS A 118 -1.44 1.46 15.38
N VAL A 119 -0.87 0.27 15.15
CA VAL A 119 -0.47 -0.19 13.81
C VAL A 119 -1.69 -0.63 13.00
N ILE A 120 -2.71 -1.21 13.64
CA ILE A 120 -3.97 -1.62 12.99
C ILE A 120 -4.60 -0.45 12.22
N ILE A 121 -4.73 0.72 12.85
CA ILE A 121 -5.37 1.89 12.21
C ILE A 121 -4.54 2.41 11.04
N PHE A 122 -3.21 2.45 11.19
CA PHE A 122 -2.29 2.82 10.12
C PHE A 122 -2.40 1.86 8.93
N ALA A 123 -2.29 0.55 9.19
CA ALA A 123 -2.34 -0.49 8.18
C ALA A 123 -3.71 -0.54 7.48
N PHE A 124 -4.80 -0.29 8.20
CA PHE A 124 -6.13 -0.17 7.61
C PHE A 124 -6.22 0.98 6.60
N VAL A 125 -5.80 2.19 6.98
CA VAL A 125 -5.86 3.38 6.11
C VAL A 125 -5.00 3.19 4.86
N LEU A 126 -3.76 2.72 5.04
CA LEU A 126 -2.90 2.36 3.92
C LEU A 126 -3.54 1.27 3.07
N GLY A 127 -4.15 0.28 3.72
CA GLY A 127 -4.77 -0.85 3.06
C GLY A 127 -5.93 -0.47 2.14
N LEU A 128 -6.70 0.57 2.50
CA LEU A 128 -7.77 1.11 1.66
C LEU A 128 -7.20 1.68 0.36
N TRP A 129 -6.11 2.44 0.45
CA TRP A 129 -5.44 3.01 -0.72
C TRP A 129 -4.86 1.91 -1.62
N LEU A 130 -4.11 0.97 -1.06
CA LEU A 130 -3.51 -0.13 -1.82
C LEU A 130 -4.57 -1.02 -2.48
N GLY A 131 -5.70 -1.25 -1.80
CA GLY A 131 -6.83 -1.98 -2.36
C GLY A 131 -7.50 -1.23 -3.51
N TYR A 132 -7.66 0.09 -3.39
CA TYR A 132 -8.19 0.94 -4.46
C TYR A 132 -7.25 0.97 -5.67
N VAL A 133 -5.94 1.11 -5.46
CA VAL A 133 -4.92 1.06 -6.52
C VAL A 133 -4.98 -0.28 -7.27
N ALA A 134 -5.00 -1.40 -6.54
CA ALA A 134 -5.08 -2.73 -7.15
C ALA A 134 -6.37 -2.92 -7.95
N HIS A 135 -7.50 -2.44 -7.43
CA HIS A 135 -8.78 -2.52 -8.13
C HIS A 135 -8.80 -1.69 -9.42
N ARG A 136 -8.35 -0.43 -9.37
CA ARG A 136 -8.37 0.48 -10.52
C ARG A 136 -7.37 0.11 -11.61
N THR A 137 -6.25 -0.49 -11.23
CA THR A 137 -5.22 -0.94 -12.16
C THR A 137 -5.41 -2.38 -12.64
N ASN A 138 -6.36 -3.11 -12.05
CA ASN A 138 -6.58 -4.54 -12.26
C ASN A 138 -5.27 -5.35 -12.15
N SER A 139 -4.40 -4.96 -11.22
CA SER A 139 -3.07 -5.51 -11.04
C SER A 139 -2.62 -5.32 -9.60
N VAL A 140 -1.94 -6.33 -9.04
CA VAL A 140 -1.34 -6.21 -7.70
C VAL A 140 -0.02 -5.43 -7.72
N PHE A 141 0.63 -5.33 -8.88
CA PHE A 141 1.99 -4.79 -8.99
C PHE A 141 2.12 -3.31 -8.60
N PRO A 142 1.21 -2.40 -9.02
CA PRO A 142 1.24 -1.02 -8.53
C PRO A 142 1.12 -0.91 -7.00
N SER A 143 0.32 -1.76 -6.37
CA SER A 143 0.19 -1.81 -4.91
C SER A 143 1.48 -2.33 -4.24
N ILE A 144 2.13 -3.34 -4.82
CA ILE A 144 3.46 -3.81 -4.37
C ILE A 144 4.47 -2.67 -4.40
N VAL A 145 4.53 -1.91 -5.52
CA VAL A 145 5.46 -0.78 -5.66
C VAL A 145 5.18 0.30 -4.59
N CYS A 146 3.91 0.63 -4.36
CA CYS A 146 3.54 1.60 -3.32
C CYS A 146 3.94 1.11 -1.92
N HIS A 147 3.62 -0.13 -1.59
CA HIS A 147 3.88 -0.70 -0.27
C HIS A 147 5.40 -0.81 -0.02
N ALA A 148 6.16 -1.31 -0.98
CA ALA A 148 7.62 -1.35 -0.90
C ALA A 148 8.24 0.04 -0.75
N THR A 149 7.71 1.05 -1.45
CA THR A 149 8.18 2.44 -1.35
C THR A 149 7.96 3.00 0.06
N ILE A 150 6.79 2.75 0.65
CA ILE A 150 6.46 3.17 2.02
C ILE A 150 7.40 2.51 3.03
N ASN A 151 7.58 1.19 2.94
CA ASN A 151 8.46 0.46 3.84
C ASN A 151 9.92 0.90 3.68
N PHE A 152 10.35 1.17 2.44
CA PHE A 152 11.69 1.68 2.17
C PHE A 152 11.91 3.06 2.78
N ILE A 153 10.99 4.01 2.58
CA ILE A 153 11.10 5.36 3.14
C ILE A 153 11.10 5.33 4.67
N TRP A 154 10.23 4.51 5.27
CA TRP A 154 10.21 4.30 6.73
C TRP A 154 11.56 3.78 7.24
N ASN A 155 12.07 2.71 6.63
CA ASN A 155 13.34 2.10 7.02
C ASN A 155 14.54 3.02 6.78
N LEU A 156 14.56 3.73 5.65
CA LEU A 156 15.61 4.69 5.31
C LEU A 156 15.68 5.81 6.34
N ARG A 157 14.53 6.36 6.74
CA ARG A 157 14.48 7.39 7.80
C ARG A 157 15.06 6.85 9.11
N ARG A 158 14.72 5.62 9.51
CA ARG A 158 15.22 5.01 10.76
C ARG A 158 16.72 4.75 10.73
N VAL A 159 17.24 4.24 9.61
CA VAL A 159 18.69 4.07 9.38
C VAL A 159 19.41 5.43 9.41
N GLY A 160 18.83 6.43 8.76
CA GLY A 160 19.32 7.81 8.72
C GLY A 160 19.49 8.44 10.10
N ILE A 161 18.46 8.34 10.94
CA ILE A 161 18.51 8.83 12.33
C ILE A 161 19.61 8.09 13.10
N LYS A 162 19.66 6.75 13.01
CA LYS A 162 20.59 5.93 13.80
C LYS A 162 22.06 6.13 13.43
N PHE A 163 22.40 6.06 12.15
CA PHE A 163 23.80 6.00 11.70
C PHE A 163 24.32 7.32 11.13
N PHE A 164 23.44 8.21 10.71
CA PHE A 164 23.81 9.47 10.04
C PHE A 164 23.34 10.70 10.80
N GLN A 165 22.81 10.53 12.01
CA GLN A 165 22.37 11.63 12.88
C GLN A 165 21.36 12.57 12.18
N TRP A 166 20.53 12.03 11.29
CA TRP A 166 19.46 12.83 10.70
C TRP A 166 18.55 13.39 11.80
N PRO A 167 18.08 14.63 11.66
CA PRO A 167 17.20 15.23 12.65
C PRO A 167 15.92 14.41 12.76
N GLU A 168 15.49 14.10 13.99
CA GLU A 168 14.22 13.42 14.21
C GLU A 168 13.05 14.23 13.64
N ILE A 169 13.12 15.55 13.81
CA ILE A 169 12.16 16.50 13.23
C ILE A 169 12.94 17.38 12.25
N PRO A 170 12.80 17.16 10.93
CA PRO A 170 13.38 18.06 9.93
C PRO A 170 12.84 19.50 10.09
N PRO A 171 13.53 20.51 9.54
CA PRO A 171 13.08 21.90 9.59
C PRO A 171 11.65 22.09 9.05
N LEU A 172 10.90 23.03 9.63
CA LEU A 172 9.49 23.25 9.27
C LEU A 172 9.28 23.46 7.77
N TRP A 173 10.11 24.28 7.12
CA TRP A 173 10.00 24.55 5.69
C TRP A 173 10.13 23.28 4.84
N PHE A 174 10.97 22.33 5.26
CA PHE A 174 11.17 21.07 4.57
C PHE A 174 9.93 20.19 4.71
N ASN A 175 9.37 20.09 5.91
CA ASN A 175 8.15 19.32 6.16
C ASN A 175 6.95 19.88 5.37
N VAL A 176 6.81 21.21 5.31
CA VAL A 176 5.73 21.86 4.54
C VAL A 176 5.90 21.59 3.05
N ALA A 177 7.12 21.76 2.49
CA ALA A 177 7.40 21.49 1.09
C ALA A 177 7.14 20.01 0.73
N LEU A 178 7.60 19.09 1.58
CA LEU A 178 7.39 17.65 1.42
C LEU A 178 5.89 17.29 1.48
N ALA A 179 5.14 17.83 2.44
CA ALA A 179 3.70 17.61 2.54
C ALA A 179 2.94 18.12 1.32
N ALA A 180 3.30 19.31 0.81
CA ALA A 180 2.72 19.85 -0.41
C ALA A 180 3.02 18.97 -1.64
N ALA A 181 4.25 18.47 -1.78
CA ALA A 181 4.64 17.56 -2.85
C ALA A 181 3.88 16.22 -2.76
N ILE A 182 3.81 15.62 -1.57
CA ILE A 182 3.06 14.38 -1.32
C ILE A 182 1.58 14.55 -1.66
N LEU A 183 0.97 15.66 -1.23
CA LEU A 183 -0.43 15.96 -1.54
C LEU A 183 -0.64 16.16 -3.05
N GLY A 184 0.25 16.89 -3.72
CA GLY A 184 0.21 17.06 -5.18
C GLY A 184 0.28 15.73 -5.92
N CYS A 185 1.22 14.86 -5.55
CA CYS A 185 1.33 13.51 -6.12
C CYS A 185 0.10 12.65 -5.81
N PHE A 186 -0.47 12.75 -4.60
CA PHE A 186 -1.67 12.01 -4.24
C PHE A 186 -2.89 12.42 -5.07
N LEU A 187 -3.13 13.72 -5.24
CA LEU A 187 -4.22 14.23 -6.06
C LEU A 187 -4.03 13.84 -7.53
N TRP A 188 -2.80 13.92 -8.04
CA TRP A 188 -2.49 13.47 -9.39
C TRP A 188 -2.69 11.96 -9.55
N SER A 189 -2.30 11.16 -8.55
CA SER A 189 -2.54 9.72 -8.52
C SER A 189 -4.03 9.41 -8.60
N CYS A 190 -4.86 10.12 -7.83
CA CYS A 190 -6.31 9.99 -7.88
C CYS A 190 -6.86 10.27 -9.28
N TRP A 191 -6.37 11.33 -9.94
CA TRP A 191 -6.75 11.65 -11.32
C TRP A 191 -6.32 10.56 -12.31
N ILE A 192 -5.07 10.07 -12.24
CA ILE A 192 -4.56 8.98 -13.08
C ILE A 192 -5.45 7.74 -12.93
N LEU A 193 -5.69 7.31 -11.69
CA LEU A 193 -6.46 6.10 -11.40
C LEU A 193 -7.92 6.22 -11.82
N LYS A 194 -8.54 7.41 -11.73
CA LYS A 194 -9.89 7.65 -12.25
C LYS A 194 -9.93 7.63 -13.78
N SER A 195 -8.87 8.11 -14.44
CA SER A 195 -8.77 8.18 -15.91
C SER A 195 -8.49 6.83 -16.58
N LEU A 196 -8.12 5.79 -15.81
CA LEU A 196 -7.99 4.44 -16.35
C LEU A 196 -9.36 3.92 -16.83
N PRO A 197 -9.41 3.10 -17.90
CA PRO A 197 -10.63 2.42 -18.31
C PRO A 197 -11.27 1.70 -17.11
N GLY A 198 -12.61 1.66 -17.05
CA GLY A 198 -13.33 0.94 -16.00
C GLY A 198 -12.82 -0.51 -15.89
N SER A 199 -12.69 -1.03 -14.66
CA SER A 199 -12.50 -2.48 -14.51
C SER A 199 -13.72 -3.17 -15.12
N PRO A 200 -13.58 -4.29 -15.84
CA PRO A 200 -14.71 -4.99 -16.43
C PRO A 200 -15.55 -5.60 -15.30
N THR A 201 -16.55 -4.86 -14.84
CA THR A 201 -17.64 -5.40 -14.03
C THR A 201 -18.94 -4.79 -14.56
N THR A 202 -19.76 -5.67 -15.14
CA THR A 202 -21.21 -5.57 -15.40
C THR A 202 -21.70 -4.61 -16.49
N GLU A 203 -21.17 -4.70 -17.72
CA GLU A 203 -21.92 -4.25 -18.91
C GLU A 203 -21.85 -5.21 -20.11
N SER A 204 -21.31 -6.42 -19.95
CA SER A 204 -21.44 -7.47 -20.97
C SER A 204 -22.17 -8.69 -20.44
N ASN A 205 -23.25 -9.03 -21.12
CA ASN A 205 -24.00 -10.29 -21.08
C ASN A 205 -25.11 -10.41 -20.03
N VAL A 206 -26.23 -9.74 -20.30
CA VAL A 206 -27.56 -10.38 -20.18
C VAL A 206 -28.41 -9.96 -21.38
N GLU A 207 -28.00 -10.34 -22.59
CA GLU A 207 -28.96 -10.66 -23.65
C GLU A 207 -29.34 -12.11 -23.39
N PHE A 208 -30.49 -12.33 -22.77
CA PHE A 208 -31.16 -13.63 -22.87
C PHE A 208 -31.74 -13.70 -24.28
N ALA A 209 -30.99 -14.32 -25.18
CA ALA A 209 -31.58 -14.95 -26.34
C ALA A 209 -32.27 -16.23 -25.89
N ASP A 210 -33.52 -16.36 -26.36
CA ASP A 210 -34.47 -17.48 -26.35
C ASP A 210 -35.24 -17.77 -25.05
#